data_AF-A0A9P5CRE1-F1
#
_entry.id   AF-A0A9P5CRE1-F1
#
_cell.length_a   1.000
_cell.length_b   1.000
_cell.length_c   1.000
_cell.angle_alpha   90.00
_cell.angle_beta   90.00
_cell.angle_gamma   90.00
#
_symmetry.space_group_name_H-M   'P 1'
#
loop_
_entity.id
_entity.type
_entity.pdbx_description
1 polymer ?
#
loop_
_entity_poly.entity_id
_entity_poly.type
_entity_poly.pdbx_seq_one_letter_code
_entity_poly.pdbx_strand_id
1 'polypeptide(L)'
;MPKDIEVWIRAPTDKRSRTLQDWSSQRWGSALRGPDSNRLRQRGFVKVAEFQYDNSVTKGESQIFRLPEELLNMDAQTRQVLVRAKTNYGAKDHTCFYRLQLWGDEGGNRDMSMVE
;
A
#
# COMPACT_ATOMS: atom_id res chain seq x y z
N MET A 1 -0.68 1.93 -19.41
CA MET A 1 -0.52 2.65 -18.12
C MET A 1 -1.46 2.04 -17.10
N PRO A 2 -1.04 1.89 -15.83
CA PRO A 2 -1.94 1.43 -14.78
C PRO A 2 -3.10 2.42 -14.62
N LYS A 3 -4.29 1.91 -14.30
CA LYS A 3 -5.48 2.73 -13.99
C LYS A 3 -5.83 2.57 -12.52
N ASP A 4 -6.50 1.48 -12.15
CA ASP A 4 -6.81 1.18 -10.75
C ASP A 4 -5.58 0.53 -10.11
N ILE A 5 -5.03 1.15 -9.07
CA ILE A 5 -3.79 0.75 -8.39
C ILE A 5 -4.08 0.48 -6.93
N GLU A 6 -3.53 -0.61 -6.42
CA GLU A 6 -3.55 -0.93 -4.99
C GLU A 6 -2.15 -0.90 -4.39
N VAL A 7 -2.07 -0.49 -3.13
CA VAL A 7 -0.87 -0.55 -2.33
C VAL A 7 -1.08 -1.47 -1.14
N TRP A 8 -0.13 -2.38 -0.97
CA TRP A 8 -0.10 -3.37 0.09
C TRP A 8 1.22 -3.26 0.84
N ILE A 9 1.20 -3.46 2.15
CA ILE A 9 2.41 -3.51 2.96
C ILE A 9 2.53 -4.84 3.66
N ARG A 10 3.75 -5.32 3.89
CA ARG A 10 3.98 -6.43 4.81
C ARG A 10 3.66 -5.91 6.21
N ALA A 11 2.70 -6.54 6.88
CA ALA A 11 2.32 -6.15 8.23
C ALA A 11 3.51 -6.32 9.20
N PRO A 12 3.62 -5.49 10.26
CA PRO A 12 4.51 -5.76 11.37
C PRO A 12 4.27 -7.15 11.95
N THR A 13 5.29 -7.74 12.59
CA THR A 13 5.19 -9.06 13.23
C THR A 13 4.74 -9.00 14.69
N ASP A 14 4.51 -7.81 15.23
CA ASP A 14 4.08 -7.59 16.61
C ASP A 14 2.55 -7.38 16.71
N LYS A 15 2.10 -6.91 17.88
CA LYS A 15 0.68 -6.68 18.21
C LYS A 15 -0.03 -5.74 17.23
N ARG A 16 0.69 -4.84 16.55
CA ARG A 16 0.15 -3.92 15.52
C ARG A 16 -0.42 -4.67 14.31
N SER A 17 0.08 -5.89 14.04
CA SER A 17 -0.33 -6.69 12.88
C SER A 17 -1.84 -6.94 12.84
N ARG A 18 -2.43 -7.31 13.98
CA ARG A 18 -3.85 -7.62 14.08
C ARG A 18 -4.70 -6.38 13.85
N THR A 19 -4.37 -5.28 14.52
CA THR A 19 -5.06 -3.99 14.36
C THR A 19 -5.07 -3.54 12.89
N LEU A 20 -3.93 -3.65 12.20
CA LEU A 20 -3.82 -3.27 10.80
C LEU A 20 -4.64 -4.19 9.88
N GLN A 21 -4.65 -5.50 10.14
CA GLN A 21 -5.46 -6.46 9.39
C GLN A 21 -6.96 -6.23 9.58
N ASP A 22 -7.40 -5.96 10.81
CA ASP A 22 -8.79 -5.68 11.14
C ASP A 22 -9.24 -4.37 10.49
N TRP A 23 -8.44 -3.32 10.58
CA TRP A 23 -8.68 -2.04 9.90
C TRP A 23 -8.81 -2.21 8.38
N SER A 24 -7.91 -2.95 7.74
CA SER A 24 -7.97 -3.22 6.31
C SER A 24 -9.22 -4.03 5.94
N SER A 25 -9.57 -5.01 6.76
CA SER A 25 -10.77 -5.83 6.55
C SER A 25 -12.06 -5.01 6.65
N GLN A 26 -12.13 -4.06 7.58
CA GLN A 26 -13.26 -3.14 7.70
C GLN A 26 -13.36 -2.20 6.49
N ARG A 27 -12.23 -1.70 5.98
CA ARG A 27 -12.21 -0.72 4.90
C ARG A 27 -12.56 -1.29 3.52
N TRP A 28 -12.08 -2.50 3.20
CA TRP A 28 -12.27 -3.10 1.88
C TRP A 28 -13.20 -4.31 1.86
N GLY A 29 -13.55 -4.89 3.01
CA GLY A 29 -14.59 -5.91 3.15
C GLY A 29 -14.55 -7.02 2.09
N SER A 30 -15.57 -7.04 1.23
CA SER A 30 -15.70 -8.05 0.16
C SER A 30 -14.63 -7.93 -0.93
N ALA A 31 -14.04 -6.76 -1.18
CA ALA A 31 -12.98 -6.57 -2.17
C ALA A 31 -11.68 -7.34 -1.82
N LEU A 32 -11.54 -7.78 -0.56
CA LEU A 32 -10.44 -8.63 -0.13
C LEU A 32 -10.69 -10.14 -0.32
N ARG A 33 -11.89 -10.57 -0.75
CA ARG A 33 -12.27 -11.99 -0.84
C ARG A 33 -11.79 -12.69 -2.10
N GLY A 34 -11.24 -11.96 -3.07
CA GLY A 34 -10.72 -12.52 -4.32
C GLY A 34 -9.47 -13.39 -4.12
N PRO A 35 -9.22 -14.38 -5.01
CA PRO A 35 -8.10 -15.33 -4.86
C PRO A 35 -6.74 -14.65 -4.76
N ASP A 36 -6.50 -13.60 -5.54
CA ASP A 36 -5.22 -12.87 -5.48
C ASP A 36 -5.05 -12.12 -4.16
N SER A 37 -6.11 -11.48 -3.67
CA SER A 37 -6.11 -10.78 -2.38
C SER A 37 -5.90 -11.77 -1.23
N ASN A 38 -6.51 -12.96 -1.30
CA ASN A 38 -6.30 -14.03 -0.32
C ASN A 38 -4.84 -14.51 -0.31
N ARG A 39 -4.22 -14.72 -1.48
CA ARG A 39 -2.80 -15.09 -1.57
C ARG A 39 -1.87 -14.04 -0.97
N LEU A 40 -2.14 -12.76 -1.20
CA LEU A 40 -1.36 -11.66 -0.59
C LEU A 40 -1.49 -11.66 0.93
N ARG A 41 -2.72 -11.81 1.45
CA ARG A 41 -2.97 -11.89 2.90
C ARG A 41 -2.31 -13.10 3.55
N GLN A 42 -2.36 -14.27 2.92
CA GLN A 42 -1.65 -15.47 3.38
C GLN A 42 -0.13 -15.27 3.44
N ARG A 43 0.42 -14.40 2.58
CA ARG A 43 1.83 -14.00 2.60
C ARG A 43 2.13 -12.87 3.60
N GLY A 44 1.15 -12.45 4.40
CA GLY A 44 1.28 -11.41 5.42
C GLY A 44 1.19 -9.97 4.88
N PHE A 45 0.67 -9.77 3.67
CA PHE A 45 0.41 -8.44 3.14
C PHE A 45 -0.97 -7.93 3.54
N VAL A 46 -1.05 -6.64 3.83
CA VAL A 46 -2.28 -5.92 4.18
C VAL A 46 -2.48 -4.78 3.20
N LYS A 47 -3.68 -4.66 2.63
CA LYS A 47 -4.03 -3.56 1.72
C LYS A 47 -4.12 -2.28 2.55
N VAL A 48 -3.48 -1.22 2.08
CA VAL A 48 -3.44 0.07 2.79
C VAL A 48 -3.91 1.25 1.96
N ALA A 49 -3.95 1.11 0.64
CA ALA A 49 -4.55 2.10 -0.23
C ALA A 49 -5.04 1.50 -1.55
N GLU A 50 -5.93 2.23 -2.20
CA GLU A 50 -6.33 2.06 -3.58
C GLU A 50 -6.56 3.45 -4.17
N PHE A 51 -6.05 3.68 -5.38
CA PHE A 51 -6.21 4.94 -6.10
C PHE A 51 -6.33 4.69 -7.60
N GLN A 52 -6.90 5.66 -8.30
CA GLN A 52 -6.97 5.66 -9.75
C GLN A 52 -5.95 6.64 -10.30
N TYR A 53 -5.03 6.15 -11.12
CA TYR A 53 -4.07 6.97 -11.86
C TYR A 53 -4.75 7.54 -13.10
N ASP A 54 -4.75 8.86 -13.28
CA ASP A 54 -5.40 9.53 -14.40
C ASP A 54 -4.49 9.63 -15.63
N ASN A 55 -4.89 9.09 -16.78
CA ASN A 55 -4.10 9.19 -18.02
C ASN A 55 -4.30 10.49 -18.81
N SER A 56 -5.19 11.38 -18.37
CA SER A 56 -5.44 12.68 -18.99
C SER A 56 -4.46 13.77 -18.53
N VAL A 57 -3.85 13.60 -17.35
CA VAL A 57 -2.82 14.50 -16.82
C VAL A 57 -1.61 14.51 -17.77
N THR A 58 -1.10 15.71 -18.05
CA THR A 58 -0.06 15.97 -19.07
C THR A 58 1.13 15.03 -18.93
N LYS A 59 1.63 14.52 -20.07
CA LYS A 59 2.83 13.68 -20.12
C LYS A 59 4.00 14.38 -19.41
N GLY A 60 4.46 13.82 -18.29
CA GLY A 60 5.63 14.28 -17.54
C GLY A 60 5.34 14.65 -16.08
N GLU A 61 4.08 14.88 -15.72
CA GLU A 61 3.70 15.21 -14.34
C GLU A 61 3.53 13.94 -13.50
N SER A 62 4.13 13.93 -12.30
CA SER A 62 3.95 12.85 -11.33
C SER A 62 2.65 13.09 -10.57
N GLN A 63 1.78 12.09 -10.49
CA GLN A 63 0.61 12.12 -9.62
C GLN A 63 0.99 11.65 -8.21
N ILE A 64 0.64 12.45 -7.21
CA ILE A 64 0.91 12.18 -5.80
C ILE A 64 -0.38 11.70 -5.15
N PHE A 65 -0.33 10.52 -4.53
CA PHE A 65 -1.43 9.95 -3.77
C PHE A 65 -1.02 9.84 -2.30
N ARG A 66 -1.82 10.41 -1.41
CA ARG A 66 -1.59 10.33 0.03
C ARG A 66 -2.20 9.04 0.58
N LEU A 67 -1.41 8.30 1.36
CA LEU A 67 -1.92 7.14 2.10
C LEU A 67 -2.82 7.59 3.27
N PRO A 68 -3.76 6.74 3.74
CA PRO A 68 -4.63 7.06 4.87
C PRO A 68 -3.83 7.43 6.14
N GLU A 69 -4.21 8.51 6.81
CA GLU A 69 -3.52 9.00 8.03
C GLU A 69 -3.67 8.02 9.21
N GLU A 70 -4.70 7.18 9.21
CA GLU A 70 -4.93 6.15 10.22
C GLU A 70 -3.74 5.17 10.33
N LEU A 71 -2.95 5.01 9.26
CA LEU A 71 -1.73 4.20 9.26
C LEU A 71 -0.66 4.76 10.21
N LEU A 72 -0.60 6.08 10.40
CA LEU A 72 0.31 6.72 11.35
C LEU A 72 -0.13 6.43 12.79
N ASN A 73 -1.43 6.52 13.06
CA ASN A 73 -1.99 6.23 14.39
C ASN A 73 -1.83 4.76 14.80
N MET A 74 -1.75 3.86 13.83
CA MET A 74 -1.46 2.43 14.05
C MET A 74 0.03 2.10 14.07
N ASP A 75 0.91 3.10 13.86
CA ASP A 75 2.36 2.94 13.74
C ASP A 75 2.72 1.83 12.73
N ALA A 76 2.10 1.89 11.55
CA ALA A 76 2.16 0.87 10.50
C ALA A 76 3.50 0.90 9.74
N GLN A 77 4.59 0.56 10.43
CA GLN A 77 5.93 0.50 9.85
C GLN A 77 6.11 -0.71 8.95
N THR A 78 6.81 -0.54 7.83
CA THR A 78 7.14 -1.65 6.93
C THR A 78 8.45 -1.44 6.21
N ARG A 79 9.08 -2.54 5.81
CA ARG A 79 10.22 -2.57 4.87
C ARG A 79 9.85 -3.14 3.51
N GLN A 80 8.59 -3.54 3.34
CA GLN A 80 8.13 -4.22 2.12
C GLN A 80 6.80 -3.65 1.68
N VAL A 81 6.82 -3.00 0.52
CA VAL A 81 5.63 -2.46 -0.15
C VAL A 81 5.44 -3.20 -1.47
N LEU A 82 4.20 -3.58 -1.75
CA LEU A 82 3.76 -4.17 -3.00
C LEU A 82 2.75 -3.24 -3.64
N VAL A 83 3.03 -2.83 -4.88
CA VAL A 83 2.14 -2.02 -5.71
C VAL A 83 1.57 -2.89 -6.81
N ARG A 84 0.26 -2.86 -7.02
CA ARG A 84 -0.44 -3.69 -8.00
C ARG A 84 -1.35 -2.85 -8.88
N ALA A 85 -1.19 -2.95 -10.20
CA ALA A 85 -2.22 -2.48 -11.14
C ALA A 85 -3.31 -3.55 -11.24
N LYS A 86 -4.56 -3.16 -11.01
CA LYS A 86 -5.76 -4.00 -11.19
C LYS A 86 -6.32 -3.89 -12.60
N THR A 87 -6.22 -2.72 -13.20
CA THR A 87 -6.70 -2.43 -14.55
C THR A 87 -5.72 -1.50 -15.26
N ASN A 88 -5.94 -1.30 -16.56
CA ASN A 88 -5.19 -0.37 -17.39
C ASN A 88 -6.13 0.38 -18.35
N TYR A 89 -5.56 1.25 -19.18
CA TYR A 89 -6.28 2.05 -20.16
C TYR A 89 -6.47 1.37 -21.53
N GLY A 90 -6.67 0.05 -21.56
CA GLY A 90 -7.07 -0.70 -22.76
C GLY A 90 -5.96 -1.48 -23.46
N ALA A 91 -4.73 -1.50 -22.92
CA ALA A 91 -3.67 -2.36 -23.42
C ALA A 91 -4.00 -3.84 -23.10
N LYS A 92 -3.90 -4.73 -24.10
CA LYS A 92 -4.40 -6.11 -23.97
C LYS A 92 -3.39 -7.10 -23.38
N ASP A 93 -2.10 -6.77 -23.46
CA ASP A 93 -0.99 -7.69 -23.23
C ASP A 93 0.01 -7.17 -22.19
N HIS A 94 -0.02 -5.88 -21.84
CA HIS A 94 0.93 -5.32 -20.89
C HIS A 94 0.36 -4.14 -20.09
N THR A 95 0.99 -3.89 -18.94
CA THR A 95 0.82 -2.67 -18.15
C THR A 95 2.18 -2.26 -17.60
N CYS A 96 2.65 -1.07 -17.99
CA CYS A 96 3.97 -0.57 -17.57
C CYS A 96 3.84 0.49 -16.48
N PHE A 97 4.63 0.34 -15.42
CA PHE A 97 4.94 1.41 -14.46
C PHE A 97 6.27 2.06 -14.87
N TYR A 98 6.28 3.37 -15.09
CA TYR A 98 7.49 4.09 -15.50
C TYR A 98 8.35 4.51 -14.31
N ARG A 99 7.72 5.14 -13.31
CA ARG A 99 8.38 5.58 -12.08
C ARG A 99 7.41 5.48 -10.92
N LEU A 100 7.86 4.91 -9.82
CA LEU A 100 7.17 4.92 -8.54
C LEU A 100 8.09 5.59 -7.52
N GLN A 101 7.50 6.47 -6.72
CA GLN A 101 8.18 7.12 -5.60
C GLN A 101 7.33 6.89 -4.36
N LEU A 102 7.98 6.50 -3.28
CA LEU A 102 7.36 6.30 -1.99
C LEU A 102 8.03 7.24 -1.01
N TRP A 103 7.22 8.00 -0.29
CA TRP A 103 7.64 8.89 0.79
C TRP A 103 7.01 8.42 2.09
N GLY A 104 7.70 8.64 3.19
CA GLY A 104 7.26 8.31 4.52
C GLY A 104 8.30 8.78 5.53
N ASP A 105 7.95 8.67 6.80
CA ASP A 105 8.86 8.99 7.90
C ASP A 105 9.70 7.77 8.26
N GLU A 106 10.94 8.02 8.72
CA GLU A 106 11.73 6.95 9.34
C GLU A 106 11.06 6.52 10.65
N GLY A 107 10.82 5.21 10.79
CA GLY A 107 10.35 4.64 12.04
C GLY A 107 11.42 4.83 13.12
N GLY A 108 11.19 5.77 14.05
CA GLY A 108 12.15 6.09 15.10
C GLY A 108 12.38 4.92 16.05
N ASN A 109 13.64 4.54 16.23
CA ASN A 109 14.06 3.74 17.38
C ASN A 109 13.98 4.63 18.63
N ARG A 110 12.84 4.65 19.33
CA ARG A 110 12.68 5.36 20.62
C ARG A 110 13.34 4.62 21.79
N ASP A 111 14.41 3.88 21.53
CA ASP A 111 15.12 3.09 22.53
C ASP A 111 16.63 3.07 22.20
N MET A 112 17.28 4.23 22.37
CA MET A 112 18.74 4.38 22.56
C MET A 112 19.10 5.86 22.79
N SER A 113 18.60 6.42 23.88
CA SER A 113 19.19 7.63 24.48
C SER A 113 19.04 7.54 25.99
N MET A 114 19.72 6.56 26.58
CA MET A 114 20.17 6.53 27.99
C MET A 114 21.24 5.45 28.08
N VAL A 115 22.44 5.80 27.63
CA VAL A 115 23.67 5.26 28.22
C VAL A 115 24.42 6.51 28.66
N GLU A 116 24.49 6.69 29.98
CA GLU A 116 25.29 7.72 30.64
C GLU A 116 26.78 7.63 30.23
#